data_AF-A0AAD1ZAL4-F1
#
_entry.id   AF-A0AAD1ZAL4-F1
#
_cell.length_a   1.000
_cell.length_b   1.000
_cell.length_c   1.000
_cell.angle_alpha   90.00
_cell.angle_beta   90.00
_cell.angle_gamma   90.00
#
_symmetry.space_group_name_H-M   'P 1'
#
loop_
_entity.id
_entity.type
_entity.pdbx_description
1 polymer ?
#
loop_
_entity_poly.entity_id
_entity_poly.type
_entity_poly.pdbx_seq_one_letter_code
_entity_poly.pdbx_strand_id
1 'polypeptide(L)'
;MALVEVLMSSLLRLLQVSVLEAIRISCAGYPTRRSFDEFLLRFGVLAPEVLGGKEGYMPNDFRQNGIEGLSGKTKVFLRACQMAELDARRAKVLGNAAKTIQRQIYTLIARKEFISLRRVAIQLQSCWRAQNGSSSILHVLLFLWKIVVGLHDYVCTLTHATRETGALKEAKDKLEKKVEELTWRLQFEKRLRSKLEETKANARVIKEQEAAQKAIEEAPPVVKEICNGFLGLSVQDL
;
A
#
# COMPACT_ATOMS: atom_id res chain seq x y z
N MET A 1 24.06 -22.97 -31.74
CA MET A 1 23.46 -23.01 -30.39
C MET A 1 24.43 -22.52 -29.32
N ALA A 2 25.54 -23.22 -29.03
CA ALA A 2 26.49 -22.83 -27.98
C ALA A 2 27.07 -21.40 -28.10
N LEU A 3 27.36 -20.95 -29.32
CA LEU A 3 27.96 -19.62 -29.56
C LEU A 3 26.98 -18.47 -29.27
N VAL A 4 25.67 -18.69 -29.48
CA VAL A 4 24.61 -17.72 -29.20
C VAL A 4 24.37 -17.60 -27.69
N GLU A 5 24.42 -18.70 -26.95
CA GLU A 5 24.30 -18.70 -25.47
C GLU A 5 25.48 -18.00 -24.80
N VAL A 6 26.71 -18.21 -25.30
CA VAL A 6 27.92 -17.55 -24.79
C VAL A 6 27.88 -16.04 -25.07
N LEU A 7 27.48 -15.63 -26.28
CA LEU A 7 27.31 -14.21 -26.63
C LEU A 7 26.22 -13.55 -25.78
N MET A 8 25.08 -14.22 -25.58
CA MET A 8 23.98 -13.66 -24.80
C MET A 8 24.32 -13.57 -23.30
N SER A 9 25.03 -14.57 -22.75
CA SER A 9 25.54 -14.52 -21.38
C SER A 9 26.59 -13.43 -21.17
N SER A 10 27.40 -13.15 -22.18
CA SER A 10 28.43 -12.09 -22.14
C SER A 10 27.82 -10.69 -22.26
N LEU A 11 26.85 -10.52 -23.15
CA LEU A 11 26.06 -9.28 -23.29
C LEU A 11 25.29 -8.99 -22.01
N LEU A 12 24.66 -9.99 -21.39
CA LEU A 12 23.97 -9.84 -20.12
C LEU A 12 24.93 -9.39 -19.00
N ARG A 13 26.15 -9.95 -18.96
CA ARG A 13 27.19 -9.55 -18.01
C ARG A 13 27.63 -8.10 -18.20
N LEU A 14 27.87 -7.67 -19.44
CA LEU A 14 28.24 -6.28 -19.77
C LEU A 14 27.11 -5.29 -19.44
N LEU A 15 25.85 -5.67 -19.67
CA LEU A 15 24.68 -4.89 -19.29
C LEU A 15 24.54 -4.77 -17.76
N GLN A 16 24.78 -5.84 -17.01
CA GLN A 16 24.75 -5.78 -15.54
C GLN A 16 25.84 -4.87 -14.98
N VAL A 17 27.06 -4.95 -15.49
CA VAL A 17 28.18 -4.10 -15.05
C VAL A 17 27.91 -2.62 -15.35
N SER A 18 27.43 -2.30 -16.55
CA SER A 18 27.11 -0.92 -16.92
C SER A 18 25.94 -0.33 -16.13
N VAL A 19 24.90 -1.12 -15.85
CA VAL A 19 23.77 -0.70 -15.01
C VAL A 19 24.22 -0.49 -13.56
N LEU A 20 25.04 -1.39 -12.99
CA LEU A 20 25.55 -1.23 -11.64
C LEU A 20 26.46 -0.02 -11.50
N GLU A 21 27.28 0.29 -12.50
CA GLU A 21 28.13 1.49 -12.48
C GLU A 21 27.29 2.77 -12.60
N ALA A 22 26.25 2.77 -13.44
CA ALA A 22 25.29 3.88 -13.52
C ALA A 22 24.55 4.10 -12.18
N ILE A 23 24.15 3.02 -11.51
CA ILE A 23 23.55 3.07 -10.16
C ILE A 23 24.58 3.58 -9.16
N ARG A 24 25.82 3.10 -9.20
CA ARG A 24 26.90 3.48 -8.29
C ARG A 24 27.22 4.98 -8.41
N ILE A 25 27.36 5.51 -9.62
CA ILE A 25 27.56 6.94 -9.89
C ILE A 25 26.34 7.75 -9.42
N SER A 26 25.12 7.27 -9.69
CA SER A 26 23.89 7.94 -9.26
C SER A 26 23.75 7.98 -7.74
N CYS A 27 24.11 6.89 -7.05
CA CYS A 27 24.07 6.75 -5.60
C CYS A 27 25.21 7.49 -4.88
N ALA A 28 26.34 7.72 -5.55
CA ALA A 28 27.39 8.61 -5.06
C ALA A 28 26.95 10.09 -5.04
N GLY A 29 25.97 10.44 -5.88
CA GLY A 29 25.33 11.76 -5.91
C GLY A 29 24.09 11.87 -5.02
N TYR A 30 23.11 12.64 -5.50
CA TYR A 30 21.82 12.87 -4.83
C TYR A 30 20.69 12.36 -5.73
N PRO A 31 20.34 11.05 -5.63
CA PRO A 31 19.34 10.46 -6.51
C PRO A 31 17.94 11.03 -6.28
N THR A 32 17.67 11.54 -5.07
CA THR A 32 16.35 12.11 -4.75
C THR A 32 16.39 13.64 -4.71
N ARG A 33 15.49 14.25 -5.49
CA ARG A 33 15.34 15.71 -5.63
C ARG A 33 13.87 16.07 -5.52
N ARG A 34 13.50 16.89 -4.54
CA ARG A 34 12.09 17.29 -4.29
C ARG A 34 11.98 18.79 -4.07
N SER A 35 10.87 19.40 -4.44
CA SER A 35 10.58 20.78 -4.06
C SER A 35 10.38 20.88 -2.54
N PHE A 36 10.53 22.08 -1.99
CA PHE A 36 10.32 22.31 -0.57
C PHE A 36 8.88 22.01 -0.16
N ASP A 37 7.90 22.45 -0.95
CA ASP A 37 6.48 22.27 -0.62
C ASP A 37 6.11 20.78 -0.53
N GLU A 38 6.56 19.96 -1.50
CA GLU A 38 6.34 18.52 -1.47
C GLU A 38 7.03 17.87 -0.26
N PHE A 39 8.22 18.33 0.09
CA PHE A 39 8.99 17.79 1.20
C PHE A 39 8.34 18.13 2.55
N LEU A 40 7.92 19.39 2.75
CA LEU A 40 7.28 19.87 3.97
C LEU A 40 5.88 19.27 4.15
N LEU A 41 5.09 19.16 3.08
CA LEU A 41 3.79 18.49 3.14
C LEU A 41 3.91 17.04 3.62
N ARG A 42 4.99 16.36 3.24
CA ARG A 42 5.23 14.96 3.60
C ARG A 42 5.87 14.80 4.98
N PHE A 43 6.87 15.61 5.30
CA PHE A 43 7.73 15.44 6.49
C PHE A 43 7.56 16.51 7.55
N GLY A 44 6.67 17.48 7.38
CA GLY A 44 6.42 18.54 8.36
C GLY A 44 6.04 18.01 9.74
N VAL A 45 5.42 16.82 9.82
CA VAL A 45 5.11 16.14 11.09
C VAL A 45 6.36 15.76 11.91
N LEU A 46 7.54 15.68 11.29
CA LEU A 46 8.81 15.38 11.97
C LEU A 46 9.41 16.61 12.67
N ALA A 47 9.00 17.82 12.27
CA ALA A 47 9.50 19.07 12.82
C ALA A 47 8.34 20.07 12.97
N PRO A 48 7.39 19.82 13.88
CA PRO A 48 6.24 20.70 14.09
C PRO A 48 6.65 22.10 14.56
N GLU A 49 7.82 22.24 15.22
CA GLU A 49 8.41 23.51 15.65
C GLU A 49 8.77 24.43 14.47
N VAL A 50 9.17 23.84 13.33
CA VAL A 50 9.59 24.57 12.13
C VAL A 50 8.38 25.10 11.33
N LEU A 51 7.20 24.48 11.48
CA LEU A 51 5.96 24.92 10.83
C LEU A 51 5.28 26.11 11.55
N GLY A 52 5.79 26.52 12.71
CA GLY A 52 5.12 27.43 13.64
C GLY A 52 5.21 28.94 13.36
N GLY A 53 5.92 29.39 12.32
CA GLY A 53 5.73 30.77 11.81
C GLY A 53 6.96 31.67 11.72
N LYS A 54 7.95 31.35 10.88
CA LYS A 54 8.83 32.37 10.29
C LYS A 54 8.98 32.14 8.79
N GLU A 55 8.67 33.18 8.00
CA GLU A 55 8.87 33.21 6.56
C GLU A 55 10.36 33.12 6.25
N GLY A 56 10.84 31.92 5.94
CA GLY A 56 12.26 31.66 5.69
C GLY A 56 12.63 30.20 5.89
N TYR A 57 11.88 29.28 5.30
CA TYR A 57 12.10 27.85 5.44
C TYR A 57 13.44 27.44 4.82
N MET A 58 14.42 27.12 5.66
CA MET A 58 15.67 26.50 5.25
C MET A 58 15.76 25.10 5.88
N PRO A 59 16.12 24.05 5.10
CA PRO A 59 16.38 22.70 5.65
C PRO A 59 17.57 22.62 6.61
N ASN A 60 18.25 23.74 6.89
CA ASN A 60 19.34 23.77 7.85
C ASN A 60 18.87 23.39 9.26
N ASP A 61 17.59 23.60 9.60
CA ASP A 61 17.02 23.16 10.88
C ASP A 61 16.81 21.63 10.94
N PHE A 62 16.64 20.97 9.78
CA PHE A 62 16.63 19.50 9.69
C PHE A 62 18.03 18.88 9.86
N ARG A 63 19.11 19.66 9.76
CA ARG A 63 20.48 19.17 10.00
C ARG A 63 20.72 18.83 11.47
N GLN A 64 20.10 19.56 12.40
CA GLN A 64 20.19 19.25 13.84
C GLN A 64 19.58 17.89 14.18
N ASN A 65 18.68 17.38 13.32
CA ASN A 65 18.06 16.06 13.46
C ASN A 65 18.83 14.93 12.76
N GLY A 66 20.08 15.17 12.35
CA GLY A 66 20.98 14.15 11.79
C GLY A 66 20.70 13.79 10.32
N ILE A 67 20.03 14.65 9.55
CA ILE A 67 19.77 14.42 8.13
C ILE A 67 20.79 15.22 7.32
N GLU A 68 21.81 14.53 6.81
CA GLU A 68 22.84 15.11 5.93
C GLU A 68 22.34 15.30 4.48
N GLY A 69 21.28 16.08 4.31
CA GLY A 69 20.79 16.52 3.00
C GLY A 69 21.44 17.84 2.57
N LEU A 70 21.70 18.00 1.27
CA LEU A 70 22.03 19.32 0.72
C LEU A 70 20.74 20.05 0.34
N SER A 71 20.59 21.28 0.83
CA SER A 71 19.51 22.16 0.38
C SER A 71 19.99 23.00 -0.79
N GLY A 72 19.28 22.94 -1.92
CA GLY A 72 19.40 23.95 -2.97
C GLY A 72 18.54 25.17 -2.68
N LYS A 73 18.46 26.11 -3.63
CA LYS A 73 17.59 27.31 -3.53
C LYS A 73 16.10 27.00 -3.66
N THR A 74 15.74 25.90 -4.32
CA THR A 74 14.33 25.56 -4.67
C THR A 74 13.99 24.10 -4.32
N LYS A 75 14.99 23.27 -4.07
CA LYS A 75 14.83 21.82 -3.92
C LYS A 75 15.72 21.25 -2.82
N VAL A 76 15.22 20.21 -2.17
CA VAL A 76 15.94 19.37 -1.22
C VAL A 76 16.59 18.21 -1.97
N PHE A 77 17.87 17.97 -1.68
CA PHE A 77 18.67 16.88 -2.23
C PHE A 77 19.05 15.91 -1.11
N LEU A 78 18.70 14.64 -1.29
CA LEU A 78 18.96 13.58 -0.31
C LEU A 78 19.89 12.53 -0.93
N ARG A 79 20.83 12.04 -0.13
CA ARG A 79 21.64 10.87 -0.47
C ARG A 79 20.77 9.61 -0.49
N ALA A 80 21.31 8.54 -1.07
CA ALA A 80 20.68 7.22 -1.01
C ALA A 80 20.32 6.84 0.45
N CYS A 81 19.20 6.13 0.63
CA CYS A 81 18.66 5.66 1.92
C CYS A 81 18.08 6.72 2.88
N GLN A 82 18.47 8.00 2.79
CA GLN A 82 17.96 9.04 3.71
C GLN A 82 16.44 9.24 3.62
N MET A 83 15.87 9.11 2.42
CA MET A 83 14.42 9.20 2.22
C MET A 83 13.68 8.08 2.98
N ALA A 84 14.23 6.86 2.97
CA ALA A 84 13.64 5.72 3.67
C ALA A 84 13.75 5.89 5.19
N GLU A 85 14.85 6.47 5.69
CA GLU A 85 15.01 6.78 7.10
C GLU A 85 13.99 7.84 7.58
N LEU A 86 13.81 8.89 6.80
CA LEU A 86 12.78 9.91 7.05
C LEU A 86 11.37 9.29 7.06
N ASP A 87 11.07 8.40 6.12
CA ASP A 87 9.79 7.69 6.07
C ASP A 87 9.59 6.77 7.29
N ALA A 88 10.63 6.08 7.74
CA ALA A 88 10.58 5.26 8.95
C ALA A 88 10.32 6.10 10.21
N ARG A 89 11.01 7.24 10.35
CA ARG A 89 10.77 8.19 11.45
C ARG A 89 9.34 8.74 11.41
N ARG A 90 8.84 9.10 10.22
CA ARG A 90 7.47 9.60 10.03
C ARG A 90 6.45 8.55 10.45
N ALA A 91 6.63 7.30 10.02
CA ALA A 91 5.76 6.19 10.40
C ALA A 91 5.76 5.97 11.92
N LYS A 92 6.91 6.10 12.59
CA LYS A 92 7.02 6.01 14.05
C LYS A 92 6.24 7.11 14.77
N VAL A 93 6.37 8.37 14.34
CA VAL A 93 5.64 9.51 14.94
C VAL A 93 4.14 9.34 14.77
N LEU A 94 3.68 9.04 13.55
CA LEU A 94 2.26 8.81 13.27
C LEU A 94 1.71 7.60 14.04
N GLY A 95 2.48 6.51 14.12
CA GLY A 95 2.10 5.33 14.89
C GLY A 95 1.98 5.61 16.38
N ASN A 96 2.87 6.43 16.94
CA ASN A 96 2.78 6.86 18.35
C ASN A 96 1.58 7.77 18.59
N ALA A 97 1.31 8.73 17.69
CA ALA A 97 0.13 9.58 17.78
C ALA A 97 -1.16 8.76 17.75
N ALA A 98 -1.26 7.80 16.82
CA ALA A 98 -2.39 6.88 16.73
C ALA A 98 -2.57 6.06 18.03
N LYS A 99 -1.48 5.50 18.58
CA LYS A 99 -1.52 4.78 19.87
C LYS A 99 -2.01 5.65 21.01
N THR A 100 -1.58 6.91 21.08
CA THR A 100 -2.04 7.85 22.10
C THR A 100 -3.53 8.12 21.99
N ILE A 101 -4.02 8.41 20.77
CA ILE A 101 -5.45 8.64 20.52
C ILE A 101 -6.26 7.39 20.90
N GLN A 102 -5.84 6.21 20.45
CA GLN A 102 -6.49 4.94 20.78
C GLN A 102 -6.55 4.73 22.29
N ARG A 103 -5.42 4.89 23.01
CA ARG A 103 -5.37 4.76 24.47
C ARG A 103 -6.35 5.69 25.16
N GLN A 104 -6.44 6.95 24.72
CA GLN A 104 -7.38 7.90 25.30
C GLN A 104 -8.82 7.46 25.10
N ILE A 105 -9.17 7.00 23.90
CA ILE A 105 -10.51 6.48 23.60
C ILE A 105 -10.84 5.28 24.50
N TYR A 106 -9.95 4.28 24.60
CA TYR A 106 -10.18 3.12 25.47
C TYR A 106 -10.32 3.51 26.94
N THR A 107 -9.51 4.47 27.42
CA THR A 107 -9.61 4.98 28.79
C THR A 107 -10.93 5.69 29.03
N LEU A 108 -11.41 6.49 28.07
CA LEU A 108 -12.69 7.18 28.16
C LEU A 108 -13.86 6.19 28.22
N ILE A 109 -13.82 5.13 27.42
CA ILE A 109 -14.85 4.07 27.43
C ILE A 109 -14.86 3.36 28.80
N ALA A 110 -13.71 2.86 29.24
CA ALA A 110 -13.59 2.18 30.53
C ALA A 110 -14.02 3.07 31.71
N ARG A 111 -13.69 4.37 31.68
CA ARG A 111 -14.10 5.33 32.70
C ARG A 111 -15.61 5.54 32.72
N LYS A 112 -16.28 5.60 31.56
CA LYS A 112 -17.74 5.70 31.47
C LYS A 112 -18.41 4.48 32.09
N GLU A 113 -17.94 3.28 31.76
CA GLU A 113 -18.46 2.02 32.33
C GLU A 113 -18.25 1.96 33.85
N PHE A 114 -17.05 2.29 34.33
CA PHE A 114 -16.75 2.31 35.75
C PHE A 114 -17.64 3.29 36.54
N ILE A 115 -17.87 4.50 36.02
CA ILE A 115 -18.76 5.48 36.67
C ILE A 115 -20.20 4.95 36.74
N SER A 116 -20.67 4.27 35.68
CA SER A 116 -21.99 3.65 35.66
C SER A 116 -22.11 2.58 36.75
N LEU A 117 -21.18 1.61 36.79
CA LEU A 117 -21.15 0.57 37.82
C LEU A 117 -21.06 1.15 39.24
N ARG A 118 -20.17 2.14 39.44
CA ARG A 118 -20.00 2.79 40.75
C ARG A 118 -21.29 3.44 41.23
N ARG A 119 -22.06 4.08 40.34
CA ARG A 119 -23.36 4.68 40.69
C ARG A 119 -24.34 3.62 41.19
N VAL A 120 -24.45 2.49 40.48
CA VAL A 120 -25.31 1.36 40.88
C VAL A 120 -24.87 0.77 42.22
N ALA A 121 -23.56 0.57 42.41
CA ALA A 121 -23.01 0.05 43.66
C ALA A 121 -23.27 0.97 44.86
N ILE A 122 -23.12 2.30 44.70
CA ILE A 122 -23.43 3.26 45.77
C ILE A 122 -24.92 3.24 46.11
N GLN A 123 -25.80 3.17 45.11
CA GLN A 123 -27.24 3.04 45.34
C GLN A 123 -27.59 1.77 46.12
N LEU A 124 -26.96 0.64 45.78
CA LEU A 124 -27.11 -0.63 46.49
C LEU A 124 -26.63 -0.53 47.94
N GLN A 125 -25.42 0.00 48.15
CA GLN A 125 -24.85 0.18 49.48
C GLN A 125 -25.70 1.11 50.35
N SER A 126 -26.27 2.15 49.76
CA SER A 126 -27.16 3.09 50.45
C SER A 126 -28.48 2.43 50.83
N CYS A 127 -29.08 1.64 49.92
CA CYS A 127 -30.29 0.87 50.20
C CYS A 127 -30.07 -0.16 51.30
N TRP A 128 -28.98 -0.92 51.25
CA TRP A 128 -28.62 -1.91 52.27
C TRP A 128 -28.46 -1.29 53.66
N ARG A 129 -27.78 -0.14 53.75
CA ARG A 129 -27.61 0.58 55.02
C ARG A 129 -28.94 1.14 55.55
N ALA A 130 -29.83 1.60 54.69
CA ALA A 130 -31.17 2.04 55.07
C ALA A 130 -32.07 0.88 55.51
N GLN A 131 -31.88 -0.31 54.93
CA GLN A 131 -32.67 -1.52 55.19
C GLN A 131 -32.41 -2.13 56.57
N ASN A 132 -31.25 -1.89 57.17
CA ASN A 132 -30.96 -2.26 58.56
C ASN A 132 -31.88 -1.55 59.58
N GLY A 133 -32.70 -0.58 59.16
CA GLY A 133 -33.67 0.12 60.00
C GLY A 133 -35.14 -0.29 59.84
N SER A 134 -35.54 -1.07 58.83
CA SER A 134 -36.96 -1.46 58.65
C SER A 134 -37.14 -2.65 57.69
N SER A 135 -37.78 -3.70 58.18
CA SER A 135 -38.22 -4.86 57.39
C SER A 135 -39.18 -4.45 56.27
N SER A 136 -38.86 -4.78 55.02
CA SER A 136 -39.86 -5.17 53.99
C SER A 136 -39.20 -5.68 52.71
N ILE A 137 -39.44 -6.97 52.43
CA ILE A 137 -39.00 -7.78 51.29
C ILE A 137 -39.29 -7.15 49.92
N LEU A 138 -40.25 -6.21 49.85
CA LEU A 138 -40.65 -5.49 48.64
C LEU A 138 -39.50 -4.64 48.03
N HIS A 139 -38.67 -4.00 48.87
CA HIS A 139 -37.52 -3.23 48.39
C HIS A 139 -36.43 -4.13 47.79
N VAL A 140 -36.22 -5.32 48.37
CA VAL A 140 -35.29 -6.32 47.84
C VAL A 140 -35.80 -6.84 46.49
N LEU A 141 -37.10 -7.14 46.38
CA LEU A 141 -37.72 -7.62 45.14
C LEU A 141 -37.69 -6.56 44.02
N LEU A 142 -38.02 -5.29 44.33
CA LEU A 142 -37.92 -4.18 43.37
C LEU A 142 -36.47 -3.93 42.93
N PHE A 143 -35.50 -4.14 43.82
CA PHE A 143 -34.09 -4.00 43.50
C PHE A 143 -33.57 -5.17 42.66
N LEU A 144 -33.95 -6.41 42.98
CA LEU A 144 -33.68 -7.59 42.16
C LEU A 144 -34.30 -7.45 40.77
N TRP A 145 -35.53 -6.95 40.66
CA TRP A 145 -36.14 -6.62 39.37
C TRP A 145 -35.30 -5.60 38.59
N LYS A 146 -34.86 -4.52 39.23
CA LYS A 146 -33.98 -3.51 38.58
C LYS A 146 -32.64 -4.09 38.13
N ILE A 147 -32.05 -5.00 38.91
CA ILE A 147 -30.86 -5.74 38.51
C ILE A 147 -31.14 -6.61 37.28
N VAL A 148 -32.25 -7.36 37.27
CA VAL A 148 -32.64 -8.24 36.16
C VAL A 148 -32.92 -7.42 34.89
N VAL A 149 -33.63 -6.30 35.00
CA VAL A 149 -33.88 -5.39 33.87
C VAL A 149 -32.58 -4.74 33.38
N GLY A 150 -31.68 -4.34 34.29
CA GLY A 150 -30.37 -3.80 33.93
C GLY A 150 -29.46 -4.85 33.26
N LEU A 151 -29.50 -6.10 33.73
CA LEU A 151 -28.83 -7.23 33.08
C LEU A 151 -29.41 -7.50 31.69
N HIS A 152 -30.73 -7.44 31.53
CA HIS A 152 -31.38 -7.59 30.23
C HIS A 152 -30.95 -6.48 29.26
N ASP A 153 -30.95 -5.21 29.71
CA ASP A 153 -30.52 -4.05 28.91
C ASP A 153 -29.02 -4.13 28.52
N TYR A 154 -28.17 -4.54 29.46
CA TYR A 154 -26.75 -4.78 29.23
C TYR A 154 -26.52 -5.93 28.23
N VAL A 155 -27.24 -7.04 28.38
CA VAL A 155 -27.18 -8.19 27.46
C VAL A 155 -27.68 -7.79 26.07
N CYS A 156 -28.78 -7.04 25.96
CA CYS A 156 -29.27 -6.51 24.68
C CYS A 156 -28.23 -5.63 24.01
N THR A 157 -27.57 -4.75 24.76
CA THR A 157 -26.50 -3.88 24.26
C THR A 157 -25.30 -4.70 23.78
N LEU A 158 -24.88 -5.71 24.53
CA LEU A 158 -23.78 -6.61 24.16
C LEU A 158 -24.11 -7.46 22.93
N THR A 159 -25.37 -7.90 22.81
CA THR A 159 -25.87 -8.65 21.64
C THR A 159 -25.94 -7.76 20.40
N HIS A 160 -26.24 -6.46 20.56
CA HIS A 160 -26.22 -5.49 19.46
C HIS A 160 -24.79 -5.23 18.96
N ALA A 161 -23.85 -4.95 19.88
CA ALA A 161 -22.45 -4.73 19.53
C ALA A 161 -21.81 -5.93 18.82
N THR A 162 -22.13 -7.16 19.23
CA THR A 162 -21.66 -8.38 18.55
C THR A 162 -22.28 -8.53 17.16
N ARG A 163 -23.56 -8.19 16.97
CA ARG A 163 -24.21 -8.18 15.63
C ARG A 163 -23.59 -7.16 14.70
N GLU A 164 -23.30 -5.95 15.17
CA GLU A 164 -22.60 -4.93 14.38
C GLU A 164 -21.21 -5.40 13.92
N THR A 165 -20.45 -6.06 14.80
CA THR A 165 -19.15 -6.64 14.41
C THR A 165 -19.31 -7.76 13.37
N GLY A 166 -20.40 -8.54 13.43
CA GLY A 166 -20.75 -9.54 12.42
C GLY A 166 -21.09 -8.93 11.07
N ALA A 167 -21.92 -7.88 11.06
CA ALA A 167 -22.30 -7.15 9.84
C ALA A 167 -21.08 -6.48 9.17
N LEU A 168 -20.18 -5.88 9.97
CA LEU A 168 -18.94 -5.29 9.48
C LEU A 168 -18.02 -6.34 8.84
N LYS A 169 -17.93 -7.53 9.45
CA LYS A 169 -17.13 -8.65 8.92
C LYS A 169 -17.69 -9.15 7.58
N GLU A 170 -19.01 -9.32 7.48
CA GLU A 170 -19.64 -9.73 6.23
C GLU A 170 -19.45 -8.70 5.10
N ALA A 171 -19.55 -7.40 5.42
CA ALA A 171 -19.28 -6.33 4.47
C ALA A 171 -17.82 -6.35 4.00
N LYS A 172 -16.86 -6.60 4.90
CA LYS A 172 -15.44 -6.78 4.57
C LYS A 172 -15.23 -7.96 3.62
N ASP A 173 -15.80 -9.12 3.93
CA ASP A 173 -15.66 -10.34 3.12
C ASP A 173 -16.26 -10.14 1.71
N LYS A 174 -17.38 -9.40 1.58
CA LYS A 174 -17.96 -9.02 0.28
C LYS A 174 -17.04 -8.09 -0.52
N LEU A 175 -16.41 -7.11 0.15
CA LEU A 175 -15.45 -6.20 -0.49
C LEU A 175 -14.20 -6.95 -0.93
N GLU A 176 -13.66 -7.86 -0.12
CA GLU A 176 -12.49 -8.68 -0.46
C GLU A 176 -12.76 -9.53 -1.71
N LYS A 177 -13.92 -10.21 -1.77
CA LYS A 177 -14.32 -10.97 -2.98
C LYS A 177 -14.40 -10.09 -4.23
N LYS A 178 -14.96 -8.87 -4.11
CA LYS A 178 -15.01 -7.93 -5.24
C LYS A 178 -13.63 -7.46 -5.68
N VAL A 179 -12.72 -7.23 -4.73
CA VAL A 179 -11.33 -6.87 -5.04
C VAL A 179 -10.63 -8.01 -5.75
N GLU A 180 -10.79 -9.25 -5.29
CA GLU A 180 -10.23 -10.44 -5.95
C GLU A 180 -10.80 -10.61 -7.37
N GLU A 181 -12.11 -10.49 -7.55
CA GLU A 181 -12.76 -10.58 -8.86
C GLU A 181 -12.23 -9.50 -9.84
N LEU A 182 -12.20 -8.24 -9.40
CA LEU A 182 -11.68 -7.14 -10.21
C LEU A 182 -10.20 -7.33 -10.52
N THR A 183 -9.43 -7.88 -9.59
CA THR A 183 -8.03 -8.22 -9.79
C THR A 183 -7.88 -9.27 -10.90
N TRP A 184 -8.67 -10.34 -10.87
CA TRP A 184 -8.69 -11.36 -11.93
C TRP A 184 -9.12 -10.80 -13.29
N ARG A 185 -10.18 -9.97 -13.33
CA ARG A 185 -10.67 -9.33 -14.57
C ARG A 185 -9.59 -8.44 -15.20
N LEU A 186 -8.93 -7.61 -14.39
CA LEU A 186 -7.87 -6.74 -14.85
C LEU A 186 -6.68 -7.55 -15.40
N GLN A 187 -6.30 -8.64 -14.73
CA GLN A 187 -5.24 -9.54 -15.21
C GLN A 187 -5.62 -10.19 -16.54
N PHE A 188 -6.87 -10.61 -16.69
CA PHE A 188 -7.38 -11.19 -17.93
C PHE A 188 -7.38 -10.17 -19.09
N GLU A 189 -7.87 -8.94 -18.85
CA GLU A 189 -7.89 -7.89 -19.86
C GLU A 189 -6.47 -7.48 -20.30
N LYS A 190 -5.52 -7.40 -19.36
CA LYS A 190 -4.09 -7.18 -19.68
C LYS A 190 -3.53 -8.27 -20.58
N ARG A 191 -3.86 -9.54 -20.31
CA ARG A 191 -3.43 -10.68 -21.13
C ARG A 191 -4.02 -10.61 -22.54
N LEU A 192 -5.29 -10.24 -22.67
CA LEU A 192 -5.93 -10.02 -23.98
C LEU A 192 -5.28 -8.85 -24.74
N ARG A 193 -5.00 -7.74 -24.06
CA ARG A 193 -4.30 -6.59 -24.67
C ARG A 193 -2.92 -6.99 -25.20
N SER A 194 -2.14 -7.80 -24.47
CA SER A 194 -0.86 -8.34 -24.96
C SER A 194 -1.04 -9.16 -26.25
N LYS A 195 -1.97 -10.12 -26.26
CA LYS A 195 -2.25 -10.95 -27.44
C LYS A 195 -2.73 -10.13 -28.63
N LEU A 196 -3.50 -9.08 -28.40
CA LEU A 196 -3.94 -8.17 -29.46
C LEU A 196 -2.77 -7.37 -30.04
N GLU A 197 -1.86 -6.87 -29.20
CA GLU A 197 -0.65 -6.19 -29.67
C GLU A 197 0.30 -7.14 -30.40
N GLU A 198 0.43 -8.40 -29.94
CA GLU A 198 1.18 -9.46 -30.63
C GLU A 198 0.59 -9.77 -32.01
N THR A 199 -0.74 -9.93 -32.14
CA THR A 199 -1.38 -10.19 -33.44
C THR A 199 -1.25 -9.01 -34.40
N LYS A 200 -1.36 -7.78 -33.90
CA LYS A 200 -1.09 -6.57 -34.71
C LYS A 200 0.37 -6.49 -35.15
N ALA A 201 1.32 -6.82 -34.27
CA ALA A 201 2.74 -6.86 -34.61
C ALA A 201 3.04 -7.93 -35.68
N ASN A 202 2.52 -9.14 -35.51
CA ASN A 202 2.67 -10.23 -36.48
C ASN A 202 2.05 -9.88 -37.84
N ALA A 203 0.87 -9.26 -37.86
CA ALA A 203 0.22 -8.84 -39.10
C ALA A 203 0.99 -7.73 -39.84
N ARG A 204 1.71 -6.86 -39.13
CA ARG A 204 2.60 -5.86 -39.76
C ARG A 204 3.80 -6.54 -40.42
N VAL A 205 4.44 -7.47 -39.73
CA VAL A 205 5.57 -8.24 -40.27
C VAL A 205 5.17 -9.04 -41.51
N ILE A 206 4.00 -9.70 -41.50
CA ILE A 206 3.50 -10.45 -42.66
C ILE A 206 3.29 -9.52 -43.86
N LYS A 207 2.67 -8.34 -43.66
CA LYS A 207 2.48 -7.35 -44.74
C LYS A 207 3.80 -6.83 -45.30
N GLU A 208 4.81 -6.63 -44.44
CA GLU A 208 6.16 -6.24 -44.87
C GLU A 208 6.83 -7.37 -45.67
N GLN A 209 6.67 -8.63 -45.26
CA GLN A 209 7.19 -9.78 -45.99
C GLN A 209 6.51 -9.98 -47.35
N GLU A 210 5.18 -9.82 -47.42
CA GLU A 210 4.43 -9.90 -48.68
C GLU A 210 4.82 -8.76 -49.63
N ALA A 211 5.02 -7.54 -49.12
CA ALA A 211 5.51 -6.42 -49.91
C ALA A 211 6.95 -6.65 -50.43
N ALA A 212 7.83 -7.25 -49.62
CA ALA A 212 9.18 -7.63 -50.03
C ALA A 212 9.18 -8.76 -51.07
N GLN A 213 8.31 -9.76 -50.95
CA GLN A 213 8.16 -10.83 -51.94
C GLN A 213 7.64 -10.31 -53.28
N LYS A 214 6.65 -9.43 -53.26
CA LYS A 214 6.12 -8.83 -54.49
C LYS A 214 7.15 -7.98 -55.24
N ALA A 215 8.03 -7.29 -54.51
CA ALA A 215 9.15 -6.55 -55.10
C ALA A 215 10.24 -7.45 -55.73
N ILE A 216 10.36 -8.71 -55.28
CA ILE A 216 11.27 -9.71 -55.89
C ILE A 216 10.65 -10.29 -57.18
N GLU A 217 9.33 -10.42 -57.25
CA GLU A 217 8.61 -10.97 -58.40
C GLU A 217 8.50 -10.00 -59.60
N GLU A 218 8.48 -8.69 -59.35
CA GLU A 218 8.49 -7.63 -60.39
C GLU A 218 9.90 -7.30 -60.94
N ALA A 219 10.95 -7.98 -60.51
CA ALA A 219 12.33 -7.72 -60.97
C ALA A 219 12.59 -8.29 -62.39
N PRO A 220 13.26 -7.54 -63.30
CA PRO A 220 13.54 -7.99 -64.67
C PRO A 220 14.42 -9.26 -64.74
N PRO A 221 14.28 -10.07 -65.81
CA PRO A 221 14.54 -11.51 -65.77
C PRO A 221 16.01 -11.84 -66.06
N VAL A 222 16.89 -11.75 -65.06
CA VAL A 222 18.19 -12.45 -65.08
C VAL A 222 18.55 -12.84 -63.64
N VAL A 223 17.93 -13.88 -63.07
CA VAL A 223 18.51 -14.89 -62.14
C VAL A 223 17.41 -15.93 -61.81
N LYS A 224 16.99 -16.77 -62.78
CA LYS A 224 16.07 -17.91 -62.49
C LYS A 224 16.81 -19.24 -62.22
N GLU A 225 18.14 -19.28 -62.28
CA GLU A 225 18.90 -20.54 -62.18
C GLU A 225 19.62 -20.81 -60.85
N ILE A 226 19.69 -19.88 -59.89
CA ILE A 226 20.46 -20.10 -58.64
C ILE A 226 19.60 -20.62 -57.47
N CYS A 227 18.29 -20.35 -57.44
CA CYS A 227 17.46 -20.72 -56.28
C CYS A 227 16.82 -22.12 -56.34
N ASN A 228 16.78 -22.77 -57.51
CA ASN A 228 16.25 -24.15 -57.63
C ASN A 228 17.17 -25.22 -57.00
N GLY A 229 18.35 -24.84 -56.51
CA GLY A 229 19.24 -25.73 -55.74
C GLY A 229 18.99 -25.77 -54.22
N PHE A 230 18.26 -24.80 -53.65
CA PHE A 230 18.19 -24.64 -52.18
C PHE A 230 16.87 -25.09 -51.54
N LEU A 231 15.83 -25.39 -52.33
CA LEU A 231 14.50 -25.79 -51.82
C LEU A 231 14.27 -27.32 -51.79
N GLY A 232 15.31 -28.13 -51.99
CA GLY A 232 15.22 -29.60 -52.05
C GLY A 232 15.49 -30.36 -50.74
N LEU A 233 15.86 -29.71 -49.63
CA LEU A 233 16.21 -30.40 -48.39
C LEU A 233 15.65 -29.66 -47.17
N SER A 234 14.50 -30.12 -46.65
CA SER A 234 14.10 -30.10 -45.23
C SER A 234 12.57 -30.13 -45.02
N VAL A 235 11.84 -30.95 -45.78
CA VAL A 235 10.52 -31.46 -45.32
C VAL A 235 10.71 -32.91 -44.86
N GLN A 236 11.51 -33.08 -43.82
CA GLN A 236 11.64 -34.26 -42.97
C GLN A 236 12.30 -33.73 -41.71
N ASP A 237 11.54 -33.68 -40.61
CA ASP A 237 11.90 -33.33 -39.22
C ASP A 237 11.07 -32.16 -38.65
N LEU A 238 9.76 -32.40 -38.50
CA LEU A 238 8.92 -31.91 -37.42
C LEU A 238 7.69 -32.81 -37.25
#